data_AF-A0A966HHQ1-F1
#
_entry.id   AF-A0A966HHQ1-F1
#
_cell.length_a   1.000
_cell.length_b   1.000
_cell.length_c   1.000
_cell.angle_alpha   90.00
_cell.angle_beta   90.00
_cell.angle_gamma   90.00
#
_symmetry.space_group_name_H-M   'P 1'
#
loop_
_entity.id
_entity.type
_entity.pdbx_description
1 polymer ?
#
loop_
_entity_poly.entity_id
_entity_poly.type
_entity_poly.pdbx_seq_one_letter_code
_entity_poly.pdbx_strand_id
1 'polypeptide(L)'
;MLLSKELYDEIVRLIKLKAGKEELTPENLKEAIERTAISVSKFCRLRALPMELKYTLADMAANAYDMLHPIQEADDSDSRVKSIKQGDTTIELATVVTVTFNHIDEITAAYKRDLLAWRGIYWR
;
A
#
# COMPACT_ATOMS: atom_id res chain seq x y z
N MET A 1 -10.80 -2.69 -19.92
CA MET A 1 -10.19 -2.89 -18.60
C MET A 1 -8.89 -2.10 -18.55
N LEU A 2 -8.63 -1.35 -17.47
CA LEU A 2 -7.43 -0.53 -17.29
C LEU A 2 -6.20 -1.37 -16.89
N LEU A 3 -6.44 -2.55 -16.29
CA LEU A 3 -5.42 -3.55 -15.98
C LEU A 3 -5.58 -4.77 -16.89
N SER A 4 -4.45 -5.33 -17.31
CA SER A 4 -4.38 -6.68 -17.86
C SER A 4 -4.54 -7.71 -16.74
N LYS A 5 -5.08 -8.89 -17.07
CA LYS A 5 -5.27 -9.99 -16.10
C LYS A 5 -3.94 -10.40 -15.45
N GLU A 6 -2.88 -10.49 -16.24
CA GLU A 6 -1.53 -10.80 -15.76
C GLU A 6 -0.99 -9.77 -14.75
N LEU A 7 -1.26 -8.49 -14.98
CA LEU A 7 -0.86 -7.42 -14.06
C LEU A 7 -1.64 -7.52 -12.74
N TYR A 8 -2.92 -7.84 -12.82
CA TYR A 8 -3.77 -8.01 -11.65
C TYR A 8 -3.31 -9.19 -10.77
N ASP A 9 -3.07 -10.36 -11.37
CA ASP A 9 -2.61 -11.55 -10.65
C ASP A 9 -1.24 -11.31 -9.97
N GLU A 10 -0.35 -10.60 -10.65
CA GLU A 10 0.97 -10.25 -10.13
C GLU A 10 0.89 -9.24 -8.97
N ILE A 11 0.01 -8.24 -9.06
CA ILE A 11 -0.25 -7.30 -7.95
C ILE A 11 -0.78 -8.04 -6.73
N VAL A 12 -1.77 -8.91 -6.89
CA VAL A 12 -2.33 -9.72 -5.79
C VAL A 12 -1.24 -10.57 -5.14
N ARG A 13 -0.39 -11.21 -5.95
CA ARG A 13 0.74 -12.01 -5.45
C ARG A 13 1.72 -11.16 -4.63
N LEU A 14 2.07 -9.98 -5.11
CA LEU A 14 2.98 -9.07 -4.40
C LEU A 14 2.39 -8.57 -3.08
N ILE A 15 1.10 -8.29 -3.03
CA ILE A 15 0.44 -7.86 -1.79
C ILE A 15 0.42 -8.99 -0.76
N LYS A 16 0.14 -10.22 -1.18
CA LYS A 16 0.16 -11.40 -0.30
C LYS A 16 1.52 -11.71 0.30
N LEU A 17 2.60 -11.31 -0.38
CA LEU A 17 3.97 -11.46 0.13
C LEU A 17 4.32 -10.43 1.22
N LYS A 18 3.46 -9.42 1.46
CA LYS A 18 3.66 -8.45 2.54
C LYS A 18 3.21 -9.02 3.88
N ALA A 19 3.95 -8.68 4.93
CA ALA A 19 3.62 -9.06 6.31
C ALA A 19 2.20 -8.60 6.68
N GLY A 20 1.40 -9.49 7.29
CA GLY A 20 0.02 -9.21 7.70
C GLY A 20 -1.02 -9.27 6.58
N LYS A 21 -0.65 -9.67 5.36
CA LYS A 21 -1.54 -9.71 4.18
C LYS A 21 -1.64 -11.09 3.52
N GLU A 22 -1.11 -12.12 4.18
CA GLU A 22 -1.02 -13.49 3.68
C GLU A 22 -2.41 -14.13 3.50
N GLU A 23 -3.36 -13.78 4.38
CA GLU A 23 -4.73 -14.32 4.36
C GLU A 23 -5.70 -13.53 3.45
N LEU A 24 -5.23 -12.47 2.79
CA LEU A 24 -6.11 -11.64 1.96
C LEU A 24 -6.57 -12.39 0.70
N THR A 25 -7.87 -12.46 0.49
CA THR A 25 -8.42 -12.99 -0.76
C THR A 25 -8.28 -11.97 -1.91
N PRO A 26 -8.16 -12.43 -3.16
CA PRO A 26 -8.14 -11.53 -4.32
C PRO A 26 -9.40 -10.64 -4.38
N GLU A 27 -10.54 -11.15 -3.89
CA GLU A 27 -11.80 -10.41 -3.83
C GLU A 27 -11.72 -9.21 -2.88
N ASN A 28 -11.10 -9.37 -1.70
CA ASN A 28 -10.89 -8.28 -0.74
C ASN A 28 -9.95 -7.19 -1.30
N LEU A 29 -8.93 -7.61 -2.07
CA LEU A 29 -7.97 -6.70 -2.67
C LEU A 29 -8.48 -6.03 -3.95
N LYS A 30 -9.54 -6.59 -4.58
CA LYS A 30 -10.04 -6.12 -5.87
C LYS A 30 -10.39 -4.63 -5.84
N GLU A 31 -11.17 -4.21 -4.85
CA GLU A 31 -11.61 -2.81 -4.76
C GLU A 31 -10.42 -1.87 -4.56
N ALA A 32 -9.48 -2.22 -3.68
CA ALA A 32 -8.29 -1.41 -3.42
C ALA A 32 -7.39 -1.29 -4.66
N ILE A 33 -7.22 -2.38 -5.42
CA ILE A 33 -6.46 -2.40 -6.67
C ILE A 33 -7.16 -1.57 -7.74
N GLU A 34 -8.47 -1.70 -7.91
CA GLU A 34 -9.24 -0.95 -8.90
C GLU A 34 -9.22 0.56 -8.61
N ARG A 35 -9.43 0.97 -7.35
CA ARG A 35 -9.36 2.38 -6.94
C ARG A 35 -7.96 2.97 -7.19
N THR A 36 -6.92 2.22 -6.82
CA THR A 36 -5.53 2.60 -7.05
C THR A 36 -5.23 2.77 -8.53
N ALA A 37 -5.62 1.78 -9.34
CA ALA A 37 -5.39 1.81 -10.78
C ALA A 37 -6.10 2.98 -11.47
N ILE A 38 -7.33 3.31 -11.04
CA ILE A 38 -8.05 4.49 -11.55
C ILE A 38 -7.31 5.77 -11.17
N SER A 39 -6.85 5.89 -9.91
CA SER A 39 -6.11 7.08 -9.46
C SER A 39 -4.80 7.27 -10.24
N VAL A 40 -4.01 6.19 -10.38
CA VAL A 40 -2.75 6.20 -11.12
C VAL A 40 -2.98 6.48 -12.61
N SER A 41 -4.00 5.86 -13.22
CA SER A 41 -4.38 6.12 -14.61
C SER A 41 -4.75 7.59 -14.81
N LYS A 42 -5.53 8.21 -13.92
CA LYS A 42 -5.86 9.64 -13.98
C LYS A 42 -4.63 10.52 -13.81
N PHE A 43 -3.75 10.19 -12.86
CA PHE A 43 -2.56 10.97 -12.55
C PHE A 43 -1.52 10.93 -13.68
N CYS A 44 -1.14 9.72 -14.12
CA CYS A 44 -0.17 9.51 -15.20
C CYS A 44 -0.79 9.76 -16.60
N ARG A 45 -2.12 9.89 -16.66
CA ARG A 45 -2.96 9.97 -17.88
C ARG A 45 -2.85 8.72 -18.76
N LEU A 46 -2.61 7.54 -18.20
CA LEU A 46 -2.37 6.33 -18.99
C LEU A 46 -3.67 5.61 -19.34
N ARG A 47 -3.81 5.19 -20.61
CA ARG A 47 -4.96 4.37 -21.07
C ARG A 47 -4.85 2.91 -20.64
N ALA A 48 -3.63 2.41 -20.50
CA ALA A 48 -3.30 1.10 -19.97
C ALA A 48 -2.09 1.23 -19.03
N LEU A 49 -2.11 0.52 -17.91
CA LEU A 49 -1.01 0.54 -16.94
C LEU A 49 0.09 -0.44 -17.37
N PRO A 50 1.36 -0.01 -17.50
CA PRO A 50 2.46 -0.90 -17.85
C PRO A 50 2.77 -1.88 -16.72
N MET A 51 3.30 -3.05 -17.11
CA MET A 51 3.69 -4.11 -16.16
C MET A 51 4.77 -3.65 -15.17
N GLU A 52 5.59 -2.68 -15.58
CA GLU A 52 6.67 -2.12 -14.76
C GLU A 52 6.14 -1.41 -13.50
N LEU A 53 4.90 -0.93 -13.53
CA LEU A 53 4.24 -0.33 -12.35
C LEU A 53 3.72 -1.36 -11.35
N LYS A 54 3.88 -2.67 -11.58
CA LYS A 54 3.35 -3.72 -10.70
C LYS A 54 3.75 -3.55 -9.24
N TYR A 55 5.00 -3.15 -8.96
CA TYR A 55 5.48 -2.95 -7.60
C TYR A 55 4.86 -1.71 -6.96
N THR A 56 4.86 -0.58 -7.66
CA THR A 56 4.22 0.66 -7.19
C THR A 56 2.72 0.49 -6.98
N LEU A 57 2.03 -0.18 -7.90
CA LEU A 57 0.60 -0.47 -7.80
C LEU A 57 0.30 -1.41 -6.64
N ALA A 58 1.12 -2.43 -6.41
CA ALA A 58 0.97 -3.32 -5.26
C ALA A 58 1.19 -2.56 -3.94
N ASP A 59 2.16 -1.66 -3.90
CA ASP A 59 2.44 -0.83 -2.72
C ASP A 59 1.28 0.12 -2.41
N MET A 60 0.80 0.85 -3.43
CA MET A 60 -0.34 1.75 -3.32
C MET A 60 -1.65 1.02 -2.99
N ALA A 61 -1.90 -0.13 -3.62
CA ALA A 61 -3.10 -0.93 -3.37
C ALA A 61 -3.07 -1.54 -1.96
N ALA A 62 -1.90 -1.94 -1.48
CA ALA A 62 -1.72 -2.36 -0.09
C ALA A 62 -2.08 -1.21 0.88
N ASN A 63 -1.58 0.00 0.65
CA ASN A 63 -1.89 1.16 1.50
C ASN A 63 -3.37 1.59 1.39
N ALA A 64 -3.96 1.47 0.20
CA ALA A 64 -5.38 1.74 -0.01
C ALA A 64 -6.26 0.72 0.70
N TYR A 65 -5.81 -0.53 0.78
CA TYR A 65 -6.45 -1.57 1.58
C TYR A 65 -6.34 -1.27 3.08
N ASP A 66 -5.15 -0.89 3.58
CA ASP A 66 -4.97 -0.51 5.00
C ASP A 66 -5.78 0.74 5.38
N MET A 67 -6.02 1.66 4.44
CA MET A 67 -6.93 2.80 4.63
C MET A 67 -8.39 2.36 4.76
N LEU A 68 -8.82 1.38 3.96
CA LEU A 68 -10.20 0.84 3.98
C LEU A 68 -10.42 -0.10 5.17
N HIS A 69 -9.36 -0.76 5.62
CA HIS A 69 -9.32 -1.66 6.76
C HIS A 69 -8.23 -1.17 7.70
N PRO A 70 -8.45 -0.04 8.40
CA PRO A 70 -7.52 0.38 9.43
C PRO A 70 -7.38 -0.80 10.37
N ILE A 71 -6.15 -1.29 10.53
CA ILE A 71 -5.84 -2.26 11.56
C ILE A 71 -6.28 -1.54 12.83
N GLN A 72 -7.42 -1.96 13.39
CA GLN A 72 -7.73 -1.64 14.77
C GLN A 72 -6.60 -2.31 15.55
N GLU A 73 -5.50 -1.57 15.76
CA GLU A 73 -4.73 -1.78 16.96
C GLU A 73 -5.79 -1.73 18.05
N ALA A 74 -6.11 -2.91 18.59
CA ALA A 74 -6.88 -3.01 19.78
C ALA A 74 -6.26 -2.00 20.74
N ASP A 75 -7.05 -1.02 21.12
CA ASP A 75 -6.80 -0.15 22.25
C ASP A 75 -6.79 -1.01 23.53
N ASP A 76 -5.87 -1.97 23.62
CA ASP A 76 -5.39 -2.50 24.88
C ASP A 76 -4.41 -1.45 25.41
N SER A 77 -4.99 -0.31 25.78
CA SER A 77 -4.37 0.73 26.62
C SER A 77 -4.06 0.24 28.04
N ASP A 78 -4.03 -1.07 28.30
CA ASP A 78 -3.77 -1.61 29.63
C ASP A 78 -2.73 -2.73 29.59
N SER A 79 -1.67 -2.52 30.38
CA SER A 79 -0.61 -3.49 30.67
C SER A 79 0.49 -3.69 29.61
N ARG A 80 1.44 -2.73 29.56
CA ARG A 80 2.85 -3.11 29.40
C ARG A 80 3.82 -2.04 29.92
N VAL A 81 4.30 -2.32 31.13
CA VAL A 81 5.52 -1.84 31.78
C VAL A 81 6.42 -1.03 30.85
N LYS A 82 6.36 0.30 30.99
CA LYS A 82 7.11 1.28 30.17
C LYS A 82 8.63 1.21 30.31
N SER A 83 9.18 0.36 31.19
CA SER A 83 10.63 0.20 31.35
C SER A 83 10.96 -1.09 32.12
N ILE A 84 11.74 -1.98 31.53
CA ILE A 84 12.52 -2.95 32.31
C ILE A 84 13.93 -2.37 32.37
N LYS A 85 14.29 -1.73 33.48
CA LYS A 85 15.67 -1.32 33.74
C LYS A 85 16.45 -2.56 34.20
N GLN A 86 17.08 -3.27 33.27
CA GLN A 86 18.27 -4.06 33.59
C GLN A 86 19.49 -3.23 33.23
N GLY A 87 20.46 -3.20 34.14
CA GLY A 87 21.61 -2.28 34.13
C GLY A 87 22.21 -2.04 32.74
N ASP A 88 22.32 -0.76 32.40
CA ASP A 88 23.11 -0.23 31.28
C ASP A 88 22.69 -0.55 29.84
N THR A 89 21.50 -1.09 29.56
CA THR A 89 21.03 -1.19 28.17
C THR A 89 19.56 -0.82 28.02
N THR A 90 19.30 0.41 27.59
CA THR A 90 17.97 0.84 27.15
C THR A 90 17.75 0.33 25.73
N ILE A 91 16.91 -0.70 25.56
CA ILE A 91 16.45 -1.13 24.25
C ILE A 91 15.22 -0.27 23.90
N GLU A 92 15.43 0.73 23.06
CA GLU A 92 14.34 1.49 22.45
C GLU A 92 13.73 0.65 21.34
N LEU A 93 12.59 0.00 21.61
CA LEU A 93 11.84 -0.74 20.60
C LEU A 93 11.18 0.29 19.68
N ALA A 94 11.81 0.59 18.55
CA ALA A 94 11.27 1.50 17.54
C ALA A 94 9.89 0.99 17.10
N THR A 95 8.84 1.68 17.53
CA THR A 95 7.49 1.47 17.05
C THR A 95 7.49 1.71 15.54
N VAL A 96 7.16 0.68 14.77
CA VAL A 96 7.01 0.80 13.32
C VAL A 96 5.84 1.75 13.11
N VAL A 97 6.14 3.02 12.79
CA VAL A 97 5.11 4.00 12.46
C VAL A 97 4.48 3.54 11.15
N THR A 98 3.38 2.82 11.24
CA THR A 98 2.52 2.50 10.10
C THR A 98 1.94 3.83 9.62
N VAL A 99 2.43 4.29 8.47
CA VAL A 99 1.89 5.50 7.82
C VAL A 99 0.47 5.20 7.39
N THR A 100 -0.50 5.63 8.20
CA THR A 100 -1.92 5.53 7.88
C THR A 100 -2.32 6.69 6.99
N PHE A 101 -2.79 6.39 5.78
CA PHE A 101 -3.33 7.38 4.86
C PHE A 101 -4.84 7.55 5.10
N ASN A 102 -5.36 8.78 5.06
CA ASN A 102 -6.79 9.04 5.21
C ASN A 102 -7.50 9.12 3.86
N HIS A 103 -6.78 9.53 2.81
CA HIS A 103 -7.31 9.65 1.46
C HIS A 103 -6.38 9.05 0.39
N ILE A 104 -6.99 8.54 -0.69
CA ILE A 104 -6.25 7.95 -1.83
C ILE A 104 -5.38 8.98 -2.58
N ASP A 105 -5.75 10.27 -2.50
CA ASP A 105 -4.96 11.37 -3.02
C ASP A 105 -3.62 11.53 -2.28
N GLU A 106 -3.59 11.25 -0.98
CA GLU A 106 -2.36 11.28 -0.17
C GLU A 106 -1.43 10.13 -0.54
N ILE A 107 -2.00 8.94 -0.76
CA ILE A 107 -1.25 7.79 -1.30
C ILE A 107 -0.66 8.19 -2.65
N THR A 108 -1.47 8.72 -3.56
CA THR A 108 -0.99 9.14 -4.90
C THR A 108 0.08 10.23 -4.82
N ALA A 109 -0.01 11.14 -3.85
CA ALA A 109 0.99 12.17 -3.59
C ALA A 109 2.32 11.59 -3.06
N ALA A 110 2.27 10.57 -2.21
CA ALA A 110 3.46 9.90 -1.69
C ALA A 110 4.27 9.21 -2.81
N TYR A 111 3.59 8.53 -3.74
CA TYR A 111 4.23 7.88 -4.90
C TYR A 111 4.42 8.80 -6.10
N LYS A 112 4.19 10.12 -5.95
CA LYS A 112 4.24 11.07 -7.05
C LYS A 112 5.58 11.05 -7.79
N ARG A 113 6.71 10.88 -7.09
CA ARG A 113 8.04 10.83 -7.71
C ARG A 113 8.19 9.64 -8.64
N ASP A 114 7.77 8.46 -8.19
CA ASP A 114 7.79 7.24 -9.00
C ASP A 114 6.81 7.31 -10.17
N LEU A 115 5.63 7.88 -9.95
CA LEU A 115 4.59 8.03 -10.97
C LEU A 115 4.91 9.11 -12.04
N LEU A 116 5.70 10.13 -11.69
CA LEU A 116 6.11 11.18 -12.62
C LEU A 116 6.94 10.62 -13.77
N ALA A 117 7.74 9.58 -13.52
CA ALA A 117 8.51 8.90 -14.56
C ALA A 117 7.65 8.27 -15.65
N TRP A 118 6.35 8.05 -15.40
CA TRP A 118 5.42 7.43 -16.33
C TRP A 118 4.38 8.40 -16.90
N ARG A 119 4.38 9.65 -16.44
CA ARG A 119 3.38 10.64 -16.80
C ARG A 119 3.55 11.09 -18.26
N GLY A 120 2.55 10.81 -19.09
CA GLY A 120 2.49 11.28 -20.47
C GLY A 120 3.41 10.57 -21.46
N ILE A 121 4.17 9.55 -21.04
CA ILE A 121 5.11 8.83 -21.93
C ILE A 121 4.37 7.95 -22.94
N TYR A 122 3.26 7.33 -22.55
CA TYR A 122 2.49 6.40 -23.39
C TYR A 122 1.26 7.06 -24.08
N TRP A 123 1.32 8.37 -24.35
CA TRP A 123 0.31 9.08 -25.18
C TRP A 123 0.63 9.07 -26.68
N ARG A 124 1.72 8.41 -27.11
CA ARG A 124 2.08 8.25 -28.52
C ARG A 124 1.80 6.83 -29.00
#